data_AF-A0A9D6V9Q5-F1
#
_entry.id   AF-A0A9D6V9Q5-F1
#
_cell.length_a   1.000
_cell.length_b   1.000
_cell.length_c   1.000
_cell.angle_alpha   90.00
_cell.angle_beta   90.00
_cell.angle_gamma   90.00
#
_symmetry.space_group_name_H-M   'P 1'
#
loop_
_entity.id
_entity.type
_entity.pdbx_description
1 polymer ?
#
loop_
_entity_poly.entity_id
_entity_poly.type
_entity_poly.pdbx_seq_one_letter_code
_entity_poly.pdbx_strand_id
1 'polypeptide(L)'
;MDSYKNIAYIILREARRPLHSKEITEIAKKKRLLNTNGKTPEATMNAQLVVDINSKKEKSRFVKSGPSIFGINKKFKEPKIVIKPANNGKIISEDFVKNSIIKWLSANGWGHFQFGDLHERGVDIKAKHHQYSRYFLVEAKGQGKIRQADEVAFVYSLGQIITRMKTNKTTRYYFGLGLPDVSAKIALRRLPWQVAKKLLLYVFSVDQGGNVSQYSWQDLKKMQELKK
;
A
#
# COMPACT_ATOMS: atom_id res chain seq x y z
N MET A 1 15.98 -3.22 6.86
CA MET A 1 16.96 -4.20 7.35
C MET A 1 16.66 -5.51 6.66
N ASP A 2 17.62 -6.08 5.92
CA ASP A 2 17.37 -7.28 5.13
C ASP A 2 17.28 -8.52 6.02
N SER A 3 16.32 -9.39 5.73
CA SER A 3 16.18 -10.69 6.41
C SER A 3 17.41 -11.58 6.13
N TYR A 4 17.85 -12.37 7.12
CA TYR A 4 18.89 -13.41 6.97
C TYR A 4 18.74 -14.24 5.68
N LYS A 5 17.49 -14.58 5.31
CA LYS A 5 17.19 -15.34 4.10
C LYS A 5 17.51 -14.55 2.82
N ASN A 6 17.21 -13.25 2.77
CA ASN A 6 17.51 -12.43 1.60
C ASN A 6 19.02 -12.21 1.46
N ILE A 7 19.72 -11.98 2.58
CA ILE A 7 21.18 -11.83 2.60
C ILE A 7 21.86 -13.12 2.12
N ALA A 8 21.47 -14.27 2.65
CA ALA A 8 21.99 -15.57 2.22
C ALA A 8 21.74 -15.82 0.72
N TYR A 9 20.57 -15.42 0.21
CA TYR A 9 20.25 -15.55 -1.21
C TYR A 9 21.20 -14.75 -2.11
N ILE A 10 21.46 -13.48 -1.76
CA ILE A 10 22.40 -12.62 -2.51
C ILE A 10 23.79 -13.24 -2.51
N ILE A 11 24.29 -13.62 -1.34
CA ILE A 11 25.65 -14.16 -1.18
C ILE A 11 25.83 -15.48 -1.95
N LEU A 12 24.87 -16.41 -1.86
CA LEU A 12 24.94 -17.69 -2.57
C LEU A 12 24.80 -17.51 -4.10
N ARG A 13 24.02 -16.52 -4.55
CA ARG A 13 23.90 -16.16 -5.97
C ARG A 13 25.20 -15.60 -6.53
N GLU A 14 25.86 -14.70 -5.80
CA GLU A 14 27.14 -14.13 -6.18
C GLU A 14 28.27 -15.17 -6.16
N ALA A 15 28.31 -16.00 -5.10
CA ALA A 15 29.33 -17.03 -4.94
C ALA A 15 29.22 -18.16 -5.97
N ARG A 16 28.02 -18.40 -6.52
CA ARG A 16 27.72 -19.47 -7.50
C ARG A 16 28.13 -20.88 -7.06
N ARG A 17 28.36 -21.09 -5.77
CA ARG A 17 28.73 -22.38 -5.16
C ARG A 17 28.03 -22.53 -3.81
N PRO A 18 27.83 -23.77 -3.31
CA PRO A 18 27.36 -23.97 -1.95
C PRO A 18 28.35 -23.41 -0.92
N LEU A 19 27.84 -22.86 0.17
CA LEU A 19 28.61 -22.28 1.27
C LEU A 19 28.10 -22.80 2.61
N HIS A 20 29.00 -22.93 3.57
CA HIS A 20 28.63 -23.21 4.95
C HIS A 20 27.94 -21.99 5.58
N SER A 21 26.97 -22.19 6.47
CA SER A 21 26.23 -21.10 7.16
C SER A 21 27.15 -20.08 7.84
N LYS A 22 28.25 -20.56 8.42
CA LYS A 22 29.33 -19.72 8.98
C LYS A 22 29.96 -18.82 7.91
N GLU A 23 30.33 -19.36 6.75
CA GLU A 23 30.90 -18.57 5.65
C GLU A 23 29.92 -17.53 5.13
N ILE A 24 28.64 -17.89 4.96
CA ILE A 24 27.59 -16.96 4.53
C ILE A 24 27.48 -15.80 5.52
N THR A 25 27.54 -16.10 6.82
CA THR A 25 27.44 -15.10 7.89
C THR A 25 28.65 -14.18 7.92
N GLU A 26 29.87 -14.71 7.76
CA GLU A 26 31.09 -13.89 7.71
C GLU A 26 31.14 -12.99 6.47
N ILE A 27 30.71 -13.48 5.31
CA ILE A 27 30.56 -12.65 4.10
C ILE A 27 29.53 -11.54 4.35
N ALA A 28 28.41 -11.86 4.99
CA ALA A 28 27.36 -10.90 5.31
C ALA A 28 27.84 -9.78 6.25
N LYS A 29 28.63 -10.13 7.27
CA LYS A 29 29.28 -9.15 8.17
C LYS A 29 30.30 -8.30 7.43
N LYS A 30 31.18 -8.91 6.63
CA LYS A 30 32.20 -8.20 5.83
C LYS A 30 31.58 -7.20 4.87
N LYS A 31 30.44 -7.55 4.26
CA LYS A 31 29.67 -6.67 3.37
C LYS A 31 28.77 -5.66 4.12
N ARG A 32 28.78 -5.66 5.46
CA ARG A 32 27.89 -4.84 6.32
C ARG A 32 26.39 -5.02 5.99
N LEU A 33 26.02 -6.18 5.45
CA LEU A 33 24.62 -6.53 5.12
C LEU A 33 23.86 -7.03 6.33
N LEU A 34 24.58 -7.55 7.33
CA LEU A 34 24.02 -8.14 8.53
C LEU A 34 24.56 -7.40 9.76
N ASN A 35 23.66 -6.75 10.50
CA ASN A 35 23.96 -6.15 11.80
C ASN A 35 23.26 -6.98 12.88
N THR A 36 23.99 -7.51 13.85
CA THR A 36 23.44 -8.48 14.82
C THR A 36 23.89 -8.17 16.24
N ASN A 37 22.93 -8.08 17.16
CA ASN A 37 23.17 -7.96 18.60
C ASN A 37 23.26 -9.34 19.30
N GLY A 38 23.04 -10.43 18.57
CA GLY A 38 23.04 -11.79 19.12
C GLY A 38 24.44 -12.43 19.15
N LYS A 39 24.65 -13.36 20.09
CA LYS A 39 25.95 -14.00 20.31
C LYS A 39 26.40 -14.94 19.18
N THR A 40 25.45 -15.55 18.46
CA THR A 40 25.73 -16.60 17.44
C THR A 40 24.90 -16.42 16.16
N PRO A 41 25.23 -15.40 15.33
CA PRO A 41 24.50 -15.12 14.08
C PRO A 41 24.58 -16.26 13.05
N GLU A 42 25.63 -17.08 13.08
CA GLU A 42 25.81 -18.25 12.22
C GLU A 42 24.83 -19.38 12.54
N ALA A 43 24.53 -19.61 13.82
CA ALA A 43 23.49 -20.55 14.24
C ALA A 43 22.11 -20.07 13.78
N THR A 44 21.85 -18.76 13.90
CA THR A 44 20.62 -18.13 13.40
C THR A 44 20.50 -18.27 11.88
N MET A 45 21.57 -18.00 11.14
CA MET A 45 21.62 -18.18 9.68
C MET A 45 21.27 -19.62 9.29
N ASN A 46 21.90 -20.60 9.94
CA ASN A 46 21.62 -22.01 9.71
C ASN A 46 20.15 -22.36 9.97
N ALA A 47 19.62 -21.99 11.14
CA ALA A 47 18.24 -22.26 11.52
C ALA A 47 17.24 -21.67 10.51
N GLN A 48 17.45 -20.42 10.08
CA GLN A 48 16.57 -19.74 9.13
C GLN A 48 16.55 -20.44 7.75
N LEU A 49 17.70 -20.91 7.27
CA LEU A 49 17.79 -21.63 6.01
C LEU A 49 17.18 -23.03 6.09
N VAL A 50 17.43 -23.77 7.19
CA VAL A 50 16.81 -25.09 7.42
C VAL A 50 15.28 -24.98 7.50
N VAL A 51 14.76 -24.03 8.26
CA VAL A 51 13.30 -23.81 8.37
C VAL A 51 12.70 -23.44 7.01
N ASP A 52 13.37 -22.61 6.21
CA ASP A 52 12.89 -22.25 4.87
C ASP A 52 12.83 -23.47 3.93
N ILE A 53 13.86 -24.30 3.94
CA ILE A 53 13.93 -25.53 3.13
C ILE A 53 12.85 -26.52 3.58
N ASN A 54 12.69 -26.76 4.88
CA ASN A 54 11.71 -27.72 5.38
C ASN A 54 10.26 -27.27 5.13
N SER A 55 9.98 -25.98 5.33
CA SER A 55 8.63 -25.43 5.15
C SER A 55 8.23 -25.33 3.67
N LYS A 56 9.16 -24.99 2.77
CA LYS A 56 8.86 -24.75 1.35
C LYS A 56 9.22 -25.92 0.44
N LYS A 57 10.02 -26.87 0.91
CA LYS A 57 10.51 -28.03 0.15
C LYS A 57 11.08 -27.57 -1.20
N GLU A 58 10.59 -28.11 -2.31
CA GLU A 58 11.02 -27.77 -3.67
C GLU A 58 10.82 -26.29 -4.05
N LYS A 59 9.95 -25.57 -3.33
CA LYS A 59 9.70 -24.13 -3.52
C LYS A 59 10.68 -23.25 -2.75
N SER A 60 11.58 -23.81 -1.95
CA SER A 60 12.62 -23.02 -1.28
C SER A 60 13.64 -22.49 -2.28
N ARG A 61 14.17 -21.30 -1.99
CA ARG A 61 15.29 -20.68 -2.70
C ARG A 61 16.59 -21.45 -2.53
N PHE A 62 16.65 -22.26 -1.49
CA PHE A 62 17.87 -22.93 -1.04
C PHE A 62 17.74 -24.44 -1.19
N VAL A 63 18.88 -25.10 -1.36
CA VAL A 63 19.02 -26.54 -1.16
C VAL A 63 20.11 -26.80 -0.14
N LYS A 64 19.91 -27.84 0.68
CA LYS A 64 20.94 -28.33 1.59
C LYS A 64 21.78 -29.37 0.86
N SER A 65 23.10 -29.17 0.84
CA SER A 65 24.06 -30.04 0.14
C SER A 65 24.99 -30.79 1.10
N GLY A 66 24.97 -30.45 2.38
CA GLY A 66 25.72 -31.11 3.45
C GLY A 66 25.37 -30.55 4.82
N PRO A 67 26.03 -31.01 5.90
CA PRO A 67 25.86 -30.46 7.24
C PRO A 67 26.12 -28.95 7.25
N SER A 68 25.07 -28.16 7.46
CA SER A 68 25.13 -26.69 7.45
C SER A 68 25.66 -26.05 6.15
N ILE A 69 25.65 -26.79 5.03
CA ILE A 69 26.08 -26.29 3.70
C ILE A 69 24.85 -26.09 2.81
N PHE A 70 24.72 -24.87 2.26
CA PHE A 70 23.56 -24.43 1.50
C PHE A 70 23.96 -23.93 0.11
N GLY A 71 23.16 -24.23 -0.90
CA GLY A 71 23.31 -23.72 -2.27
C GLY A 71 22.01 -23.14 -2.80
N ILE A 72 22.06 -22.51 -3.98
CA ILE A 72 20.87 -22.05 -4.69
C ILE A 72 20.15 -23.25 -5.32
N ASN A 73 18.84 -23.33 -5.10
CA ASN A 73 18.00 -24.30 -5.79
C ASN A 73 17.89 -23.94 -7.27
N LYS A 74 18.46 -24.75 -8.17
CA LYS A 74 18.39 -24.50 -9.64
C LYS A 74 16.96 -24.59 -10.19
N LYS A 75 16.08 -25.36 -9.53
CA LYS A 75 14.65 -25.46 -9.89
C LYS A 75 13.84 -24.30 -9.34
N PHE A 76 14.39 -23.53 -8.39
CA PHE A 76 13.75 -22.33 -7.92
C PHE A 76 13.74 -21.31 -9.06
N LYS A 77 12.58 -21.20 -9.69
CA LYS A 77 12.23 -19.99 -10.41
C LYS A 77 11.97 -18.96 -9.32
N GLU A 78 12.76 -17.88 -9.30
CA GLU A 78 12.26 -16.67 -8.65
C GLU A 78 10.81 -16.53 -9.07
N PRO A 79 9.87 -16.30 -8.14
CA PRO A 79 8.64 -15.72 -8.59
C PRO A 79 9.12 -14.49 -9.33
N LYS A 80 9.07 -14.54 -10.67
CA LYS A 80 8.90 -13.33 -11.45
C LYS A 80 7.81 -12.66 -10.64
N ILE A 81 8.10 -11.48 -10.10
CA ILE A 81 7.00 -10.60 -9.77
C ILE A 81 6.38 -10.42 -11.14
N VAL A 82 5.48 -11.34 -11.50
CA VAL A 82 4.51 -11.14 -12.52
C VAL A 82 3.67 -10.12 -11.79
N ILE A 83 4.09 -8.86 -11.93
CA ILE A 83 3.19 -7.75 -11.99
C ILE A 83 2.26 -8.20 -13.11
N LYS A 84 1.23 -8.98 -12.77
CA LYS A 84 0.06 -9.05 -13.62
C LYS A 84 -0.42 -7.61 -13.51
N PRO A 85 -0.22 -6.76 -14.53
CA PRO A 85 -0.77 -5.43 -14.47
C PRO A 85 -2.25 -5.64 -14.16
N ALA A 86 -2.73 -5.00 -13.10
CA ALA A 86 -4.07 -5.25 -12.62
C ALA A 86 -5.14 -4.89 -13.67
N ASN A 87 -4.77 -4.29 -14.81
CA ASN A 87 -5.48 -4.25 -16.08
C ASN A 87 -4.50 -3.87 -17.21
N ASN A 88 -4.81 -4.19 -18.47
CA ASN A 88 -4.15 -3.65 -19.68
C ASN A 88 -4.38 -2.13 -19.87
N GLY A 89 -4.64 -1.37 -18.80
CA GLY A 89 -4.89 0.07 -18.81
C GLY A 89 -3.76 0.82 -18.10
N LYS A 90 -3.52 2.05 -18.53
CA LYS A 90 -2.58 2.98 -17.90
C LYS A 90 -2.87 3.05 -16.38
N ILE A 91 -1.84 2.95 -15.55
CA ILE A 91 -2.00 3.11 -14.10
C ILE A 91 -2.60 4.50 -13.85
N ILE A 92 -3.71 4.55 -13.09
CA ILE A 92 -4.34 5.83 -12.74
C ILE A 92 -3.40 6.56 -11.77
N SER A 93 -2.76 7.64 -12.25
CA SER A 93 -1.91 8.49 -11.41
C SER A 93 -2.73 9.26 -10.38
N GLU A 94 -2.11 9.66 -9.27
CA GLU A 94 -2.75 10.49 -8.25
C GLU A 94 -3.25 11.83 -8.82
N ASP A 95 -2.48 12.50 -9.68
CA ASP A 95 -2.90 13.74 -10.34
C ASP A 95 -4.13 13.56 -11.22
N PHE A 96 -4.24 12.41 -11.90
CA PHE A 96 -5.44 12.09 -12.67
C PHE A 96 -6.66 11.95 -11.77
N VAL A 97 -6.52 11.29 -10.60
CA VAL A 97 -7.60 11.20 -9.60
C VAL A 97 -7.97 12.59 -9.10
N LYS A 98 -6.98 13.42 -8.74
CA LYS A 98 -7.20 14.79 -8.26
C LYS A 98 -7.96 15.61 -9.30
N ASN A 99 -7.48 15.65 -10.53
CA ASN A 99 -8.08 16.41 -11.63
C ASN A 99 -9.50 15.94 -11.97
N SER A 100 -9.76 14.63 -11.92
CA SER A 100 -11.11 14.08 -12.16
C SER A 100 -12.07 14.51 -11.05
N ILE A 101 -11.64 14.46 -9.79
CA ILE A 101 -12.45 14.89 -8.65
C ILE A 101 -12.68 16.40 -8.64
N ILE A 102 -11.68 17.21 -9.01
CA ILE A 102 -11.83 18.67 -9.13
C ILE A 102 -12.91 19.00 -10.17
N LYS A 103 -12.85 18.36 -11.35
CA LYS A 103 -13.88 18.52 -12.40
C LYS A 103 -15.26 18.13 -11.89
N TRP A 104 -15.36 16.98 -11.21
CA TRP A 104 -16.63 16.53 -10.63
C TRP A 104 -17.16 17.50 -9.56
N LEU A 105 -16.31 17.95 -8.64
CA LEU A 105 -16.67 18.92 -7.59
C LEU A 105 -17.18 20.22 -8.22
N SER A 106 -16.48 20.73 -9.23
CA SER A 106 -16.88 21.92 -9.98
C SER A 106 -18.26 21.78 -10.61
N ALA A 107 -18.55 20.63 -11.21
CA ALA A 107 -19.87 20.33 -11.76
C ALA A 107 -20.96 20.14 -10.70
N ASN A 108 -20.60 19.88 -9.44
CA ASN A 108 -21.52 19.60 -8.33
C ASN A 108 -21.61 20.74 -7.31
N GLY A 109 -21.34 21.99 -7.72
CA GLY A 109 -21.54 23.18 -6.89
C GLY A 109 -20.42 23.47 -5.88
N TRP A 110 -19.25 22.83 -6.04
CA TRP A 110 -18.06 23.06 -5.23
C TRP A 110 -16.97 23.74 -6.03
N GLY A 111 -16.36 24.79 -5.48
CA GLY A 111 -15.33 25.57 -6.17
C GLY A 111 -14.38 26.24 -5.19
N HIS A 112 -13.79 27.37 -5.60
CA HIS A 112 -12.75 28.08 -4.84
C HIS A 112 -11.66 27.12 -4.32
N PHE A 113 -11.08 26.35 -5.25
CA PHE A 113 -10.13 25.30 -4.91
C PHE A 113 -8.87 25.89 -4.27
N GLN A 114 -8.53 25.37 -3.10
CA GLN A 114 -7.24 25.59 -2.45
C GLN A 114 -6.45 24.29 -2.55
N PHE A 115 -5.31 24.34 -3.24
CA PHE A 115 -4.38 23.24 -3.37
C PHE A 115 -3.30 23.40 -2.29
N GLY A 116 -2.94 22.32 -1.59
CA GLY A 116 -1.97 22.40 -0.50
C GLY A 116 -0.56 22.72 -1.02
N ASP A 117 0.07 23.76 -0.47
CA ASP A 117 1.50 24.01 -0.65
C ASP A 117 2.34 22.96 0.09
N LEU A 118 3.50 22.60 -0.47
CA LEU A 118 4.42 21.55 0.04
C LEU A 118 4.87 21.71 1.50
N HIS A 119 4.64 22.87 2.12
CA HIS A 119 5.02 23.14 3.51
C HIS A 119 3.85 23.49 4.45
N GLU A 120 2.62 23.64 3.95
CA GLU A 120 1.45 23.77 4.81
C GLU A 120 0.70 22.44 4.94
N ARG A 121 0.23 22.17 6.15
CA ARG A 121 -0.49 20.93 6.55
C ARG A 121 -1.90 20.86 5.92
N GLY A 122 -1.99 20.87 4.59
CA GLY A 122 -3.22 20.85 3.79
C GLY A 122 -3.67 19.45 3.35
N VAL A 123 -4.91 19.37 2.86
CA VAL A 123 -5.43 18.22 2.09
C VAL A 123 -5.10 18.42 0.62
N ASP A 124 -5.17 17.35 -0.16
CA ASP A 124 -4.95 17.41 -1.61
C ASP A 124 -5.92 18.33 -2.33
N ILE A 125 -7.20 18.28 -1.94
CA ILE A 125 -8.24 19.15 -2.49
C ILE A 125 -9.05 19.73 -1.34
N LYS A 126 -9.12 21.05 -1.28
CA LYS A 126 -10.09 21.78 -0.46
C LYS A 126 -10.99 22.61 -1.36
N ALA A 127 -12.28 22.31 -1.33
CA ALA A 127 -13.30 23.02 -2.10
C ALA A 127 -14.32 23.68 -1.16
N LYS A 128 -14.86 24.83 -1.53
CA LYS A 128 -15.95 25.53 -0.84
C LYS A 128 -17.22 25.41 -1.66
N HIS A 129 -18.35 25.15 -0.99
CA HIS A 129 -19.64 25.15 -1.68
C HIS A 129 -20.02 26.56 -2.14
N HIS A 130 -20.64 26.70 -3.31
CA HIS A 130 -20.97 28.02 -3.88
C HIS A 130 -22.06 28.76 -3.09
N GLN A 131 -23.05 28.02 -2.57
CA GLN A 131 -24.23 28.63 -1.93
C GLN A 131 -24.14 28.74 -0.40
N TYR A 132 -23.22 28.02 0.24
CA TYR A 132 -23.15 27.98 1.71
C TYR A 132 -21.73 27.81 2.21
N SER A 133 -21.47 28.30 3.42
CA SER A 133 -20.15 28.28 4.06
C SER A 133 -19.77 26.90 4.60
N ARG A 134 -19.65 25.91 3.72
CA ARG A 134 -19.14 24.56 4.01
C ARG A 134 -18.02 24.20 3.06
N TYR A 135 -17.15 23.32 3.53
CA TYR A 135 -15.97 22.89 2.80
C TYR A 135 -15.96 21.38 2.60
N PHE A 136 -15.42 20.94 1.47
CA PHE A 136 -15.10 19.56 1.18
C PHE A 136 -13.59 19.39 1.18
N LEU A 137 -13.09 18.49 2.02
CA LEU A 137 -11.68 18.16 2.12
C LEU A 137 -11.47 16.74 1.59
N VAL A 138 -10.61 16.57 0.59
CA VAL A 138 -10.36 15.27 -0.05
C VAL A 138 -8.88 14.94 -0.01
N GLU A 139 -8.57 13.71 0.39
CA GLU A 139 -7.25 13.11 0.23
C GLU A 139 -7.32 12.12 -0.93
N ALA A 140 -6.46 12.30 -1.93
CA ALA A 140 -6.42 11.51 -3.15
C ALA A 140 -5.20 10.58 -3.17
N LYS A 141 -5.34 9.41 -3.79
CA LYS A 141 -4.22 8.50 -4.06
C LYS A 141 -4.32 7.92 -5.46
N GLY A 142 -3.18 7.63 -6.06
CA GLY A 142 -3.11 6.89 -7.33
C GLY A 142 -3.29 5.38 -7.16
N GLN A 143 -3.39 4.68 -8.28
CA GLN A 143 -3.49 3.22 -8.33
C GLN A 143 -2.13 2.57 -8.05
N GLY A 144 -2.15 1.52 -7.24
CA GLY A 144 -0.96 0.76 -6.92
C GLY A 144 -0.41 -0.02 -8.13
N LYS A 145 0.91 -0.15 -8.22
CA LYS A 145 1.55 -1.06 -9.21
C LYS A 145 1.22 -2.54 -8.95
N ILE A 146 0.82 -2.87 -7.72
CA ILE A 146 0.44 -4.21 -7.26
C ILE A 146 -0.85 -4.13 -6.46
N ARG A 147 -1.63 -5.23 -6.41
CA ARG A 147 -2.92 -5.28 -5.72
C ARG A 147 -2.86 -4.90 -4.24
N GLN A 148 -1.79 -5.27 -3.54
CA GLN A 148 -1.59 -4.89 -2.13
C GLN A 148 -1.44 -3.37 -1.97
N ALA A 149 -0.91 -2.69 -2.98
CA ALA A 149 -0.72 -1.24 -2.93
C ALA A 149 -2.06 -0.48 -3.02
N ASP A 150 -3.12 -1.08 -3.56
CA ASP A 150 -4.47 -0.46 -3.59
C ASP A 150 -5.11 -0.41 -2.20
N GLU A 151 -4.92 -1.47 -1.40
CA GLU A 151 -5.36 -1.50 0.00
C GLU A 151 -4.56 -0.51 0.86
N VAL A 152 -3.25 -0.46 0.62
CA VAL A 152 -2.36 0.53 1.22
C VAL A 152 -2.83 1.95 0.89
N ALA A 153 -3.12 2.25 -0.39
CA ALA A 153 -3.62 3.57 -0.80
C ALA A 153 -4.90 3.98 -0.04
N PHE A 154 -5.85 3.06 0.14
CA PHE A 154 -7.04 3.30 0.97
C PHE A 154 -6.70 3.59 2.44
N VAL A 155 -5.86 2.77 3.07
CA VAL A 155 -5.52 2.93 4.50
C VAL A 155 -4.76 4.23 4.74
N TYR A 156 -3.81 4.56 3.87
CA TYR A 156 -3.04 5.80 3.96
C TYR A 156 -3.93 7.03 3.77
N SER A 157 -4.80 7.06 2.75
CA SER A 157 -5.69 8.20 2.54
C SER A 157 -6.66 8.41 3.71
N LEU A 158 -7.18 7.32 4.29
CA LEU A 158 -8.01 7.36 5.48
C LEU A 158 -7.24 7.92 6.69
N GLY A 159 -6.02 7.44 6.92
CA GLY A 159 -5.18 7.95 8.00
C GLY A 159 -4.89 9.44 7.85
N GLN A 160 -4.49 9.87 6.66
CA GLN A 160 -4.21 11.27 6.37
C GLN A 160 -5.44 12.15 6.58
N ILE A 161 -6.61 11.81 6.02
CA ILE A 161 -7.80 12.65 6.15
C ILE A 161 -8.26 12.78 7.60
N ILE A 162 -8.17 11.71 8.40
CA ILE A 162 -8.51 11.74 9.83
C ILE A 162 -7.62 12.73 10.59
N THR A 163 -6.32 12.79 10.27
CA THR A 163 -5.41 13.78 10.91
C THR A 163 -5.73 15.24 10.56
N ARG A 164 -6.60 15.49 9.58
CA ARG A 164 -7.07 16.83 9.20
C ARG A 164 -8.39 17.22 9.85
N MET A 165 -9.08 16.29 10.52
CA MET A 165 -10.37 16.52 11.19
C MET A 165 -10.17 17.31 12.49
N LYS A 166 -9.95 18.63 12.38
CA LYS A 166 -9.85 19.52 13.55
C LYS A 166 -11.23 19.82 14.13
N THR A 167 -11.39 19.61 15.43
CA THR A 167 -12.66 19.79 16.17
C THR A 167 -12.93 21.23 16.62
N ASN A 168 -11.93 22.11 16.55
CA ASN A 168 -12.00 23.45 17.16
C ASN A 168 -12.58 24.52 16.23
N LYS A 169 -13.25 24.13 15.15
CA LYS A 169 -13.85 25.04 14.18
C LYS A 169 -15.36 24.84 14.15
N THR A 170 -16.10 25.94 14.13
CA THR A 170 -17.57 25.94 14.02
C THR A 170 -18.07 25.55 12.62
N THR A 171 -17.22 25.70 11.61
CA THR A 171 -17.54 25.34 10.23
C THR A 171 -17.63 23.83 10.05
N ARG A 172 -18.75 23.35 9.49
CA ARG A 172 -18.92 21.94 9.13
C ARG A 172 -18.14 21.61 7.86
N TYR A 173 -17.34 20.54 7.95
CA TYR A 173 -16.57 19.99 6.83
C TYR A 173 -17.18 18.65 6.39
N TYR A 174 -17.16 18.43 5.08
CA TYR A 174 -17.30 17.11 4.47
C TYR A 174 -15.92 16.58 4.14
N PHE A 175 -15.74 15.26 4.22
CA PHE A 175 -14.44 14.62 4.01
C PHE A 175 -14.56 13.58 2.90
N GLY A 176 -13.51 13.41 2.10
CA GLY A 176 -13.51 12.53 0.95
C GLY A 176 -12.23 11.70 0.85
N LEU A 177 -12.36 10.45 0.44
CA LEU A 177 -11.26 9.64 -0.08
C LEU A 177 -11.36 9.61 -1.60
N GLY A 178 -10.40 10.22 -2.29
CA GLY A 178 -10.26 10.17 -3.74
C GLY A 178 -9.45 8.96 -4.17
N LEU A 179 -10.10 7.96 -4.75
CA LEU A 179 -9.47 6.66 -5.01
C LEU A 179 -9.78 6.16 -6.44
N PRO A 180 -8.83 5.44 -7.08
CA PRO A 180 -9.12 4.65 -8.26
C PRO A 180 -10.15 3.57 -7.92
N ASP A 181 -10.94 3.14 -8.89
CA ASP A 181 -12.02 2.18 -8.68
C ASP A 181 -11.61 0.89 -7.94
N VAL A 182 -10.41 0.37 -8.22
CA VAL A 182 -9.85 -0.80 -7.54
C VAL A 182 -9.65 -0.57 -6.04
N SER A 183 -9.16 0.59 -5.63
CA SER A 183 -8.95 0.98 -4.23
C SER A 183 -10.26 1.41 -3.57
N ALA A 184 -11.13 2.10 -4.30
CA ALA A 184 -12.45 2.52 -3.84
C ALA A 184 -13.32 1.30 -3.48
N LYS A 185 -13.32 0.24 -4.30
CA LYS A 185 -14.01 -1.03 -3.99
C LYS A 185 -13.55 -1.65 -2.68
N ILE A 186 -12.27 -1.52 -2.32
CA ILE A 186 -11.74 -1.97 -1.03
C ILE A 186 -12.29 -1.09 0.09
N ALA A 187 -12.26 0.23 -0.07
CA ALA A 187 -12.78 1.19 0.88
C ALA A 187 -14.28 0.95 1.17
N LEU A 188 -15.12 0.79 0.15
CA LEU A 188 -16.56 0.55 0.29
C LEU A 188 -16.89 -0.71 1.11
N ARG A 189 -16.05 -1.74 0.99
CA ARG A 189 -16.20 -2.98 1.75
C ARG A 189 -15.69 -2.87 3.19
N ARG A 190 -14.64 -2.09 3.44
CA ARG A 190 -13.91 -2.10 4.73
C ARG A 190 -14.20 -0.90 5.63
N LEU A 191 -14.59 0.24 5.07
CA LEU A 191 -14.96 1.44 5.83
C LEU A 191 -16.35 1.23 6.44
N PRO A 192 -16.51 1.18 7.79
CA PRO A 192 -17.82 0.97 8.37
C PRO A 192 -18.75 2.16 8.05
N TRP A 193 -19.96 1.88 7.57
CA TRP A 193 -20.89 2.94 7.16
C TRP A 193 -21.26 3.87 8.33
N GLN A 194 -21.31 3.36 9.57
CA GLN A 194 -21.58 4.15 10.77
C GLN A 194 -20.47 5.20 11.00
N VAL A 195 -19.21 4.83 10.77
CA VAL A 195 -18.06 5.73 10.87
C VAL A 195 -18.15 6.78 9.77
N ALA A 196 -18.42 6.35 8.53
CA ALA A 196 -18.60 7.28 7.41
C ALA A 196 -19.70 8.32 7.68
N LYS A 197 -20.83 7.88 8.25
CA LYS A 197 -21.95 8.76 8.67
C LYS A 197 -21.50 9.77 9.72
N LYS A 198 -20.82 9.32 10.79
CA LYS A 198 -20.39 10.19 11.90
C LYS A 198 -19.36 11.22 11.45
N LEU A 199 -18.48 10.85 10.54
CA LEU A 199 -17.40 11.71 10.04
C LEU A 199 -17.80 12.56 8.84
N LEU A 200 -19.02 12.43 8.30
CA LEU A 200 -19.40 13.03 7.01
C LEU A 200 -18.38 12.69 5.90
N LEU A 201 -17.93 11.44 5.89
CA LEU A 201 -16.90 10.90 5.01
C LEU A 201 -17.51 10.20 3.81
N TYR A 202 -17.03 10.54 2.62
CA TYR A 202 -17.45 10.04 1.32
C TYR A 202 -16.28 9.33 0.64
N VAL A 203 -16.59 8.42 -0.29
CA VAL A 203 -15.60 7.80 -1.18
C VAL A 203 -15.88 8.26 -2.61
N PHE A 204 -14.89 8.85 -3.26
CA PHE A 204 -14.91 9.16 -4.68
C PHE A 204 -14.14 8.07 -5.42
N SER A 205 -14.85 7.29 -6.25
CA SER A 205 -14.26 6.29 -7.14
C SER A 205 -14.01 6.91 -8.51
N VAL A 206 -12.78 6.84 -9.00
CA VAL A 206 -12.40 7.32 -10.33
C VAL A 206 -12.07 6.12 -11.22
N ASP A 207 -12.75 6.03 -12.36
CA ASP A 207 -12.47 5.01 -13.38
C ASP A 207 -11.35 5.42 -14.35
N GLN A 208 -11.04 4.55 -15.31
CA GLN A 208 -10.00 4.81 -16.32
C GLN A 208 -10.35 5.95 -17.29
N GLY A 209 -11.64 6.25 -17.47
CA GLY A 209 -12.12 7.35 -18.29
C GLY A 209 -12.14 8.70 -17.56
N GLY A 210 -11.90 8.71 -16.25
CA GLY A 210 -12.00 9.90 -15.41
C GLY A 210 -13.42 10.19 -14.93
N ASN A 211 -14.35 9.24 -15.09
CA ASN A 211 -15.68 9.37 -14.51
C ASN A 211 -15.58 9.16 -13.00
N VAL A 212 -16.32 9.98 -12.25
CA VAL A 212 -16.29 9.98 -10.79
C VAL A 212 -17.64 9.57 -10.22
N SER A 213 -17.63 8.50 -9.43
CA SER A 213 -18.78 8.05 -8.63
C SER A 213 -18.56 8.42 -7.17
N GLN A 214 -19.49 9.18 -6.58
CA GLN A 214 -19.48 9.49 -5.16
C GLN A 214 -20.32 8.47 -4.39
N TYR A 215 -19.77 7.95 -3.30
CA TYR A 215 -20.45 7.03 -2.39
C TYR A 215 -20.56 7.65 -1.00
N SER A 216 -21.80 7.69 -0.52
CA SER A 216 -22.20 8.14 0.82
C SER A 216 -22.30 6.97 1.80
N TRP A 217 -22.49 7.26 3.08
CA TRP A 217 -22.70 6.23 4.10
C TRP A 217 -23.92 5.33 3.79
N GLN A 218 -24.95 5.85 3.11
CA GLN A 218 -26.10 5.03 2.68
C GLN A 218 -25.68 3.97 1.66
N ASP A 219 -24.78 4.32 0.74
CA ASP A 219 -24.29 3.40 -0.28
C ASP A 219 -23.41 2.31 0.34
N LEU A 220 -22.53 2.71 1.27
CA LEU A 220 -21.73 1.76 2.05
C LEU A 220 -22.62 0.81 2.86
N LYS A 221 -23.69 1.33 3.48
CA LYS A 221 -24.66 0.53 4.25
C LYS A 221 -25.30 -0.53 3.35
N LYS A 222 -25.85 -0.13 2.19
CA LYS A 222 -26.45 -1.05 1.21
C LYS A 222 -25.46 -2.15 0.79
N MET A 223 -24.22 -1.77 0.45
CA MET A 223 -23.19 -2.73 0.01
C MET A 223 -22.75 -3.71 1.10
N GLN A 224 -22.79 -3.31 2.37
CA GLN A 224 -22.38 -4.13 3.51
C GLN A 224 -23.53 -5.03 4.00
N GLU A 225 -24.78 -4.59 3.88
CA GLU A 225 -25.96 -5.38 4.22
C GLU A 225 -26.27 -6.46 3.19
N LEU A 226 -26.04 -6.22 1.89
CA LEU A 226 -26.18 -7.22 0.83
C LEU A 226 -25.20 -8.41 0.93
N LYS A 227 -24.21 -8.35 1.84
CA LYS A 227 -23.20 -9.39 2.05
C LYS A 227 -23.37 -10.17 3.34
N LYS A 228 -24.37 -9.83 4.15
CA LYS A 228 -24.81 -10.64 5.29
C LYS A 228 -25.88 -11.61 4.82
#